data_AF-A0A5E4KCB7-F1
#
_entry.id   AF-A0A5E4KCB7-F1
#
_cell.length_a   1.000
_cell.length_b   1.000
_cell.length_c   1.000
_cell.angle_alpha   90.00
_cell.angle_beta   90.00
_cell.angle_gamma   90.00
#
_symmetry.space_group_name_H-M   'P 1'
#
loop_
_entity.id
_entity.type
_entity.pdbx_description
1 polymer ?
#
loop_
_entity_poly.entity_id
_entity_poly.type
_entity_poly.pdbx_seq_one_letter_code
_entity_poly.pdbx_strand_id
1 'polypeptide(L)'
;MSNKFILLIVLFITPVLISGCIFDKAKGADTSVKSDLIPTTNLPDSFTYMGSHEIPVNIGSSSINATEDVYRNNRADIYIQVIENDKPAALLAQYKFQKQKQFKTGYNPFQETSLNGHNATLVTEFSTVNGRQRPNYAVIWATGKAMISVGSPTADLQTVLAIAKATGS
;
A
#
# COMPACT_ATOMS: atom_id res chain seq x y z
N MET A 1 21.30 -14.36 -77.77
CA MET A 1 21.10 -15.81 -77.49
C MET A 1 21.06 -16.02 -75.99
N SER A 2 20.11 -16.87 -75.56
CA SER A 2 19.90 -17.53 -74.27
C SER A 2 20.93 -17.37 -73.12
N ASN A 3 20.47 -16.75 -72.02
CA ASN A 3 20.16 -17.39 -70.72
C ASN A 3 21.26 -18.20 -70.00
N LYS A 4 21.59 -17.82 -68.73
CA LYS A 4 21.36 -18.59 -67.47
C LYS A 4 22.40 -18.35 -66.35
N PHE A 5 21.88 -18.09 -65.13
CA PHE A 5 22.35 -18.55 -63.79
C PHE A 5 23.75 -18.07 -63.31
N ILE A 6 24.12 -17.77 -62.05
CA ILE A 6 23.63 -17.92 -60.64
C ILE A 6 24.54 -16.97 -59.83
N LEU A 7 23.99 -16.05 -59.02
CA LEU A 7 24.01 -16.06 -57.54
C LEU A 7 25.38 -15.86 -56.86
N LEU A 8 25.59 -14.69 -56.24
CA LEU A 8 26.01 -14.52 -54.84
C LEU A 8 26.17 -13.03 -54.51
N ILE A 9 25.05 -12.38 -54.19
CA ILE A 9 25.02 -11.13 -53.43
C ILE A 9 25.13 -11.54 -51.95
N VAL A 10 26.29 -11.33 -51.34
CA VAL A 10 26.44 -11.37 -49.87
C VAL A 10 26.52 -9.93 -49.40
N LEU A 11 25.35 -9.31 -49.25
CA LEU A 11 25.21 -8.04 -48.56
C LEU A 11 25.07 -8.37 -47.07
N PHE A 12 26.12 -8.10 -46.29
CA PHE A 12 26.06 -8.12 -44.83
C PHE A 12 25.16 -6.97 -44.36
N ILE A 13 23.85 -7.18 -44.35
CA ILE A 13 22.91 -6.35 -43.61
C ILE A 13 23.00 -6.86 -42.17
N THR A 14 23.72 -6.16 -41.32
CA THR A 14 23.62 -6.33 -39.88
C THR A 14 22.23 -5.85 -39.45
N PRO A 15 21.30 -6.72 -39.00
CA PRO A 15 20.14 -6.23 -38.30
C PRO A 15 20.67 -5.63 -36.99
N VAL A 16 20.60 -4.31 -36.89
CA VAL A 16 20.56 -3.64 -35.60
C VAL A 16 19.37 -4.26 -34.87
N LEU A 17 19.66 -5.18 -33.95
CA LEU A 17 18.68 -5.65 -32.98
C LEU A 17 18.39 -4.46 -32.07
N ILE A 18 17.54 -3.58 -32.57
CA ILE A 18 16.69 -2.75 -31.73
C ILE A 18 15.86 -3.79 -30.98
N SER A 19 16.30 -4.14 -29.77
CA SER A 19 15.45 -4.82 -28.79
C SER A 19 14.37 -3.82 -28.36
N GLY A 20 13.49 -3.51 -29.31
CA GLY A 20 12.16 -3.00 -29.07
C GLY A 20 11.28 -4.21 -28.84
N CYS A 21 11.34 -4.79 -27.64
CA CYS A 21 10.24 -5.60 -27.15
C CYS A 21 9.16 -4.64 -26.68
N ILE A 22 8.37 -4.20 -27.67
CA ILE A 22 6.91 -4.26 -27.67
C ILE A 22 6.33 -4.22 -26.26
N PHE A 23 6.04 -3.00 -25.78
CA PHE A 23 4.95 -2.84 -24.82
C PHE A 23 3.67 -3.18 -25.58
N ASP A 24 3.37 -4.47 -25.65
CA ASP A 24 1.99 -4.88 -25.76
C ASP A 24 1.31 -4.21 -24.55
N LYS A 25 0.48 -3.21 -24.85
CA LYS A 25 -0.68 -2.95 -24.01
C LYS A 25 -1.51 -4.24 -24.05
N ALA A 26 -1.06 -5.25 -23.31
CA ALA A 26 -2.00 -6.01 -22.54
C ALA A 26 -2.83 -4.92 -21.84
N LYS A 27 -4.07 -4.79 -22.27
CA LYS A 27 -5.14 -4.41 -21.36
C LYS A 27 -5.07 -5.44 -20.24
N GLY A 28 -4.10 -5.29 -19.34
CA GLY A 28 -4.22 -5.81 -18.01
C GLY A 28 -5.53 -5.25 -17.55
N ALA A 29 -6.50 -6.13 -17.39
CA ALA A 29 -7.70 -5.80 -16.67
C ALA A 29 -7.23 -5.01 -15.45
N ASP A 30 -7.73 -3.80 -15.33
CA ASP A 30 -7.60 -3.00 -14.13
C ASP A 30 -8.37 -3.79 -13.06
N THR A 31 -7.73 -4.82 -12.52
CA THR A 31 -8.19 -5.61 -11.38
C THR A 31 -7.64 -5.01 -10.09
N SER A 32 -7.26 -3.74 -10.11
CA SER A 32 -7.43 -2.89 -8.94
C SER A 32 -8.94 -2.75 -8.74
N VAL A 33 -9.51 -3.63 -7.92
CA VAL A 33 -10.83 -3.35 -7.33
C VAL A 33 -10.59 -2.17 -6.42
N LYS A 34 -10.72 -0.96 -6.99
CA LYS A 34 -10.56 0.29 -6.27
C LYS A 34 -11.59 0.27 -5.14
N SER A 35 -11.13 0.06 -3.91
CA SER A 35 -12.06 0.05 -2.78
C SER A 35 -12.64 1.45 -2.64
N ASP A 36 -13.96 1.59 -2.59
CA ASP A 36 -14.63 2.87 -2.31
C ASP A 36 -14.19 3.49 -0.96
N LEU A 37 -13.48 2.71 -0.15
CA LEU A 37 -12.91 3.08 1.15
C LEU A 37 -11.61 3.91 1.03
N ILE A 38 -11.10 4.10 -0.19
CA ILE A 38 -9.82 4.77 -0.48
C ILE A 38 -10.07 6.13 -1.13
N PRO A 39 -9.72 7.25 -0.46
CA PRO A 39 -9.90 8.57 -1.04
C PRO A 39 -8.85 8.82 -2.13
N THR A 40 -9.30 9.02 -3.36
CA THR A 40 -8.43 9.43 -4.48
C THR A 40 -8.75 10.84 -4.99
N THR A 41 -9.79 11.46 -4.44
CA THR A 41 -10.21 12.84 -4.71
C THR A 41 -10.56 13.51 -3.37
N ASN A 42 -10.59 14.84 -3.32
CA ASN A 42 -10.84 15.62 -2.09
C ASN A 42 -9.89 15.27 -0.93
N LEU A 43 -8.63 15.00 -1.25
CA LEU A 43 -7.60 14.80 -0.24
C LEU A 43 -7.39 16.09 0.55
N PRO A 44 -6.99 16.01 1.83
CA PRO A 44 -6.58 17.19 2.58
C PRO A 44 -5.45 17.91 1.83
N ASP A 45 -5.38 19.24 2.02
CA ASP A 45 -4.32 20.05 1.44
C ASP A 45 -2.95 19.45 1.73
N SER A 46 -2.01 19.58 0.78
CA SER A 46 -0.63 19.04 0.82
C SER A 46 -0.46 17.52 0.65
N PHE A 47 -1.54 16.75 0.48
CA PHE A 47 -1.45 15.34 0.09
C PHE A 47 -1.44 15.15 -1.43
N THR A 48 -0.58 14.26 -1.89
CA THR A 48 -0.53 13.79 -3.28
C THR A 48 -0.70 12.28 -3.29
N TYR A 49 -1.69 11.77 -4.01
CA TYR A 49 -1.82 10.35 -4.27
C TYR A 49 -0.72 9.90 -5.25
N MET A 50 0.01 8.85 -4.88
CA MET A 50 1.18 8.36 -5.61
C MET A 50 0.90 7.09 -6.40
N GLY A 51 -0.08 6.28 -5.99
CA GLY A 51 -0.47 5.04 -6.66
C GLY A 51 -1.04 4.00 -5.71
N SER A 52 -1.46 2.88 -6.30
CA SER A 52 -2.02 1.71 -5.60
C SER A 52 -1.32 0.45 -6.07
N HIS A 53 -1.12 -0.49 -5.16
CA HIS A 53 -0.68 -1.85 -5.49
C HIS A 53 -1.14 -2.85 -4.43
N GLU A 54 -1.18 -4.12 -4.81
CA GLU A 54 -1.45 -5.21 -3.86
C GLU A 54 -0.18 -5.59 -3.09
N ILE A 55 -0.31 -5.84 -1.79
CA ILE A 55 0.76 -6.36 -0.93
C ILE A 55 0.27 -7.52 -0.05
N PRO A 56 1.15 -8.48 0.28
CA PRO A 56 0.86 -9.45 1.33
C PRO A 56 1.08 -8.81 2.72
N VAL A 57 0.06 -8.85 3.57
CA VAL A 57 0.13 -8.44 4.99
C VAL A 57 0.00 -9.69 5.87
N ASN A 58 0.98 -9.88 6.76
CA ASN A 58 1.01 -11.02 7.67
C ASN A 58 0.28 -10.69 8.97
N ILE A 59 -0.90 -11.29 9.16
CA ILE A 59 -1.70 -11.19 10.38
C ILE A 59 -1.90 -12.58 10.97
N GLY A 60 -1.39 -12.78 12.19
CA GLY A 60 -1.30 -14.09 12.82
C GLY A 60 -0.39 -15.05 12.03
N SER A 61 -0.93 -16.21 11.66
CA SER A 61 -0.25 -17.22 10.84
C SER A 61 -0.61 -17.13 9.35
N SER A 62 -1.36 -16.10 8.95
CA SER A 62 -1.89 -15.95 7.61
C SER A 62 -1.22 -14.79 6.89
N SER A 63 -0.91 -14.98 5.61
CA SER A 63 -0.60 -13.91 4.67
C SER A 63 -1.88 -13.56 3.92
N ILE A 64 -2.34 -12.32 4.03
CA ILE A 64 -3.60 -11.84 3.45
C ILE A 64 -3.25 -10.72 2.48
N ASN A 65 -3.81 -10.73 1.27
CA ASN A 65 -3.64 -9.62 0.34
C ASN A 65 -4.35 -8.37 0.88
N ALA A 66 -3.66 -7.24 0.76
CA ALA A 66 -4.17 -5.91 1.02
C ALA A 66 -3.97 -5.06 -0.23
N THR A 67 -4.97 -4.25 -0.56
CA THR A 67 -4.75 -3.10 -1.44
C THR A 67 -4.04 -2.02 -0.61
N GLU A 68 -2.86 -1.60 -1.05
CA GLU A 68 -2.09 -0.51 -0.45
C GLU A 68 -2.05 0.68 -1.38
N ASP A 69 -2.52 1.82 -0.88
CA ASP A 69 -2.38 3.11 -1.52
C ASP A 69 -1.30 3.94 -0.85
N VAL A 70 -0.51 4.58 -1.70
CA VAL A 70 0.62 5.39 -1.29
C VAL A 70 0.26 6.85 -1.50
N TYR A 71 0.47 7.64 -0.46
CA TYR A 71 0.30 9.08 -0.48
C TYR A 71 1.58 9.75 -0.02
N ARG A 72 1.83 10.94 -0.54
CA ARG A 72 2.91 11.80 -0.09
C ARG A 72 2.36 13.04 0.56
N ASN A 73 2.85 13.34 1.76
CA ASN A 73 2.68 14.64 2.41
C ASN A 73 4.07 15.21 2.71
N ASN A 74 4.44 16.29 2.02
CA ASN A 74 5.80 16.83 2.07
C ASN A 74 6.86 15.76 1.71
N ARG A 75 7.63 15.30 2.72
CA ARG A 75 8.67 14.25 2.59
C ARG A 75 8.26 12.92 3.24
N ALA A 76 7.07 12.85 3.83
CA ALA A 76 6.56 11.64 4.45
C ALA A 76 5.71 10.86 3.45
N ASP A 77 5.95 9.55 3.41
CA ASP A 77 5.08 8.62 2.71
C ASP A 77 4.08 8.04 3.72
N ILE A 78 2.82 8.00 3.32
CA ILE A 78 1.70 7.51 4.10
C ILE A 78 1.02 6.40 3.33
N TYR A 79 0.67 5.34 4.03
CA TYR A 79 0.10 4.13 3.45
C TYR A 79 -1.31 3.94 3.99
N ILE A 80 -2.25 3.70 3.09
CA ILE A 80 -3.59 3.22 3.43
C ILE A 80 -3.67 1.78 2.95
N GLN A 81 -3.79 0.84 3.89
CA GLN A 81 -3.95 -0.57 3.60
C GLN A 81 -5.40 -0.96 3.86
N VAL A 82 -6.06 -1.55 2.85
CA VAL A 82 -7.41 -2.10 2.95
C VAL A 82 -7.34 -3.61 2.80
N ILE A 83 -7.76 -4.33 3.83
CA ILE A 83 -7.84 -5.79 3.84
C ILE A 83 -9.30 -6.19 3.88
N GLU A 84 -9.86 -6.58 2.73
CA GLU A 84 -11.21 -7.12 2.65
C GLU A 84 -11.30 -8.45 3.41
N ASN A 85 -12.33 -8.58 4.25
CA ASN A 85 -12.49 -9.75 5.11
C ASN A 85 -13.94 -9.86 5.58
N ASP A 86 -14.48 -11.08 5.67
CA ASP A 86 -15.83 -11.33 6.17
C ASP A 86 -15.96 -11.07 7.69
N LYS A 87 -14.84 -11.02 8.42
CA LYS A 87 -14.79 -10.82 9.87
C LYS A 87 -13.68 -9.82 10.25
N PRO A 88 -13.76 -8.57 9.77
CA PRO A 88 -12.66 -7.61 9.91
C PRO A 88 -12.39 -7.22 11.37
N ALA A 89 -13.41 -7.24 12.24
CA ALA A 89 -13.22 -7.04 13.68
C ALA A 89 -12.41 -8.16 14.35
N ALA A 90 -12.60 -9.41 13.92
CA ALA A 90 -11.80 -10.55 14.40
C ALA A 90 -10.37 -10.45 13.88
N LEU A 91 -10.19 -10.00 12.63
CA LEU A 91 -8.86 -9.74 12.06
C LEU A 91 -8.11 -8.65 12.82
N LEU A 92 -8.78 -7.54 13.17
CA LEU A 92 -8.21 -6.47 14.00
C LEU A 92 -7.80 -6.99 15.38
N ALA A 93 -8.63 -7.83 16.01
CA ALA A 93 -8.28 -8.46 17.29
C ALA A 93 -7.03 -9.35 17.17
N GLN A 94 -6.92 -10.11 16.08
CA GLN A 94 -5.75 -10.95 15.80
C GLN A 94 -4.49 -10.12 15.57
N TYR A 95 -4.60 -9.02 14.82
CA TYR A 95 -3.52 -8.04 14.64
C TYR A 95 -3.03 -7.49 15.98
N LYS A 96 -3.96 -7.01 16.82
CA LYS A 96 -3.62 -6.48 18.16
C LYS A 96 -2.90 -7.52 19.00
N PHE A 97 -3.40 -8.75 19.00
CA PHE A 97 -2.80 -9.86 19.75
C PHE A 97 -1.38 -10.20 19.27
N GLN A 98 -1.16 -10.28 17.95
CA GLN A 98 0.17 -10.54 17.39
C GLN A 98 1.17 -9.43 17.75
N LYS A 99 0.77 -8.18 17.61
CA LYS A 99 1.59 -7.02 17.98
C LYS A 99 1.91 -7.00 19.47
N GLN A 100 0.94 -7.29 20.35
CA GLN A 100 1.19 -7.40 21.78
C GLN A 100 2.23 -8.47 22.12
N LYS A 101 2.23 -9.61 21.38
CA LYS A 101 3.27 -10.64 21.53
C LYS A 101 4.66 -10.14 21.10
N GLN A 102 4.75 -9.29 20.09
CA GLN A 102 6.03 -8.74 19.61
C GLN A 102 6.71 -7.84 20.67
N PHE A 103 5.93 -7.03 21.38
CA PHE A 103 6.49 -6.07 22.35
C PHE A 103 6.92 -6.69 23.69
N LYS A 104 6.63 -7.98 23.93
CA LYS A 104 6.83 -8.67 25.23
C LYS A 104 6.17 -7.89 26.39
N THR A 105 6.17 -8.45 27.59
CA THR A 105 5.42 -7.91 28.73
C THR A 105 5.97 -6.52 29.13
N GLY A 106 5.21 -5.45 28.90
CA GLY A 106 5.51 -4.12 29.44
C GLY A 106 4.99 -2.93 28.64
N TYR A 107 4.90 -3.05 27.31
CA TYR A 107 4.41 -1.98 26.44
C TYR A 107 3.09 -2.35 25.77
N ASN A 108 2.11 -1.45 25.84
CA ASN A 108 0.87 -1.54 25.08
C ASN A 108 0.86 -0.41 24.03
N PRO A 109 1.00 -0.71 22.73
CA PRO A 109 1.01 0.31 21.68
C PRO A 109 -0.38 0.86 21.36
N PHE A 110 -1.44 0.30 21.94
CA PHE A 110 -2.83 0.56 21.55
C PHE A 110 -3.52 1.58 22.44
N GLN A 111 -4.15 2.55 21.79
CA GLN A 111 -5.09 3.48 22.41
C GLN A 111 -6.38 3.44 21.61
N GLU A 112 -7.50 3.10 22.26
CA GLU A 112 -8.81 3.20 21.65
C GLU A 112 -9.17 4.68 21.41
N THR A 113 -9.75 4.96 20.25
CA THR A 113 -10.12 6.31 19.79
C THR A 113 -11.37 6.25 18.93
N SER A 114 -11.81 7.40 18.43
CA SER A 114 -12.85 7.49 17.40
C SER A 114 -12.35 8.26 16.19
N LEU A 115 -12.68 7.76 15.02
CA LEU A 115 -12.43 8.39 13.73
C LEU A 115 -13.78 8.42 13.01
N ASN A 116 -14.18 9.56 12.44
CA ASN A 116 -15.44 9.71 11.69
C ASN A 116 -16.71 9.16 12.40
N GLY A 117 -16.73 9.13 13.75
CA GLY A 117 -17.87 8.63 14.53
C GLY A 117 -17.91 7.11 14.74
N HIS A 118 -16.92 6.36 14.25
CA HIS A 118 -16.77 4.92 14.51
C HIS A 118 -15.60 4.66 15.49
N ASN A 119 -15.54 3.44 16.04
CA ASN A 119 -14.45 3.00 16.91
C ASN A 119 -13.19 2.68 16.10
N ALA A 120 -12.08 3.30 16.47
CA ALA A 120 -10.77 3.06 15.85
C ALA A 120 -9.71 2.84 16.93
N THR A 121 -8.54 2.39 16.53
CA THR A 121 -7.40 2.22 17.42
C THR A 121 -6.20 2.98 16.88
N LEU A 122 -5.68 3.90 17.68
CA LEU A 122 -4.37 4.48 17.47
C LEU A 122 -3.30 3.48 17.92
N VAL A 123 -2.36 3.20 17.04
CA VAL A 123 -1.17 2.39 17.29
C VAL A 123 0.04 3.31 17.28
N THR A 124 0.79 3.32 18.38
CA THR A 124 2.09 4.01 18.45
C THR A 124 3.19 2.97 18.59
N GLU A 125 4.06 2.90 17.59
CA GLU A 125 5.27 2.08 17.63
C GLU A 125 6.51 2.98 17.64
N PHE A 126 7.68 2.42 17.93
CA PHE A 126 8.92 3.18 17.93
C PHE A 126 9.95 2.53 17.02
N SER A 127 10.59 3.36 16.19
CA SER A 127 11.75 3.00 15.39
C SER A 127 12.99 3.71 15.94
N THR A 128 14.15 3.05 15.85
CA THR A 128 15.43 3.68 16.23
C THR A 128 16.07 4.30 14.99
N VAL A 129 16.15 5.63 14.95
CA VAL A 129 16.77 6.39 13.86
C VAL A 129 17.92 7.19 14.43
N ASN A 130 19.14 6.94 13.95
CA ASN A 130 20.37 7.59 14.44
C ASN A 130 20.52 7.54 15.96
N GLY A 131 20.22 6.37 16.57
CA GLY A 131 20.32 6.15 18.02
C GLY A 131 19.20 6.77 18.86
N ARG A 132 18.18 7.39 18.24
CA ARG A 132 17.03 7.98 18.94
C ARG A 132 15.75 7.23 18.61
N GLN A 133 14.90 7.03 19.61
CA GLN A 133 13.55 6.51 19.39
C GLN A 133 12.70 7.58 18.69
N ARG A 134 11.99 7.17 17.64
CA ARG A 134 11.05 7.99 16.89
C ARG A 134 9.71 7.27 16.84
N PRO A 135 8.60 7.95 17.17
CA PRO A 135 7.29 7.32 17.10
C PRO A 135 6.88 7.16 15.63
N ASN A 136 6.27 6.02 15.35
CA ASN A 136 5.57 5.71 14.11
C ASN A 136 4.09 5.58 14.47
N TYR A 137 3.22 6.23 13.71
CA TYR A 137 1.78 6.25 14.00
C TYR A 137 1.01 5.49 12.95
N ALA A 138 0.03 4.72 13.40
CA ALA A 138 -1.01 4.16 12.55
C ALA A 138 -2.37 4.27 13.24
N VAL A 139 -3.43 4.43 12.47
CA VAL A 139 -4.82 4.36 12.94
C VAL A 139 -5.49 3.24 12.19
N ILE A 140 -6.10 2.32 12.92
CA ILE A 140 -6.64 1.07 12.38
C ILE A 140 -8.07 0.89 12.88
N TRP A 141 -8.97 0.50 11.99
CA TRP A 141 -10.36 0.20 12.34
C TRP A 141 -10.91 -0.93 11.48
N ALA A 142 -12.04 -1.48 11.93
CA ALA A 142 -12.79 -2.47 11.18
C ALA A 142 -14.10 -1.84 10.71
N THR A 143 -14.44 -2.07 9.45
CA THR A 143 -15.74 -1.74 8.86
C THR A 143 -16.62 -3.00 8.83
N GLY A 144 -17.75 -2.97 8.10
CA GLY A 144 -18.54 -4.18 7.86
C GLY A 144 -17.89 -5.21 6.93
N LYS A 145 -16.92 -4.78 6.10
CA LYS A 145 -16.35 -5.63 5.02
C LYS A 145 -14.82 -5.64 4.94
N ALA A 146 -14.12 -4.78 5.69
CA ALA A 146 -12.68 -4.64 5.59
C ALA A 146 -12.06 -4.14 6.90
N MET A 147 -10.80 -4.49 7.14
CA MET A 147 -9.93 -3.81 8.08
C MET A 147 -9.12 -2.76 7.33
N ILE A 148 -9.10 -1.53 7.84
CA ILE A 148 -8.36 -0.42 7.24
C ILE A 148 -7.26 0.00 8.21
N SER A 149 -6.05 0.20 7.68
CA SER A 149 -4.91 0.74 8.43
C SER A 149 -4.33 1.92 7.68
N VAL A 150 -4.26 3.08 8.34
CA VAL A 150 -3.63 4.29 7.83
C VAL A 150 -2.41 4.58 8.66
N GLY A 151 -1.22 4.58 8.09
CA GLY A 151 0.00 4.74 8.87
C GLY A 151 1.18 5.31 8.10
N SER A 152 2.14 5.82 8.85
CA SER A 152 3.40 6.32 8.31
C SER A 152 4.54 6.09 9.29
N PRO A 153 5.73 5.68 8.80
CA PRO A 153 6.92 5.58 9.62
C PRO A 153 7.56 6.94 9.93
N THR A 154 7.17 8.01 9.23
CA THR A 154 7.86 9.32 9.32
C THR A 154 6.94 10.52 9.49
N ALA A 155 5.65 10.40 9.19
CA ALA A 155 4.69 11.48 9.42
C ALA A 155 4.36 11.64 10.91
N ASP A 156 4.01 12.88 11.30
CA ASP A 156 3.45 13.14 12.62
C ASP A 156 2.00 12.63 12.72
N LEU A 157 1.50 12.53 13.95
CA LEU A 157 0.16 12.02 14.24
C LEU A 157 -0.95 12.82 13.55
N GLN A 158 -0.84 14.15 13.44
CA GLN A 158 -1.89 14.97 12.82
C GLN A 158 -1.98 14.70 11.32
N THR A 159 -0.83 14.52 10.67
CA THR A 159 -0.78 14.12 9.25
C THR A 159 -1.45 12.76 9.03
N VAL A 160 -1.17 11.76 9.87
CA VAL A 160 -1.82 10.44 9.80
C VAL A 160 -3.33 10.56 10.02
N LEU A 161 -3.77 11.33 11.03
CA LEU A 161 -5.19 11.52 11.32
C LEU A 161 -5.92 12.30 10.22
N ALA A 162 -5.28 13.27 9.58
CA ALA A 162 -5.89 14.08 8.53
C ALA A 162 -6.31 13.23 7.33
N ILE A 163 -5.42 12.36 6.84
CA ILE A 163 -5.73 11.47 5.74
C ILE A 163 -6.62 10.30 6.17
N ALA A 164 -6.49 9.80 7.40
CA ALA A 164 -7.40 8.79 7.93
C ALA A 164 -8.85 9.31 7.92
N LYS A 165 -9.09 10.56 8.33
CA LYS A 165 -10.42 11.19 8.27
C LYS A 165 -10.96 11.27 6.85
N ALA A 166 -10.09 11.53 5.87
CA ALA A 166 -10.47 11.64 4.46
C ALA A 166 -11.01 10.33 3.85
N THR A 167 -10.78 9.17 4.50
CA THR A 167 -11.36 7.89 4.07
C THR A 167 -12.88 7.85 4.18
N GLY A 168 -13.50 8.74 4.97
CA GLY A 168 -14.96 8.87 5.10
C GLY A 168 -15.70 7.64 5.62
N SER A 169 -14.95 6.58 5.94
CA SER A 169 -15.44 5.30 6.48
C SER A 169 -15.67 5.39 7.97
#